data_AF-A0A3B4A414-F1
#
_entry.id   AF-A0A3B4A414-F1
#
_cell.length_a   1.000
_cell.length_b   1.000
_cell.length_c   1.000
_cell.angle_alpha   90.00
_cell.angle_beta   90.00
_cell.angle_gamma   90.00
#
_symmetry.space_group_name_H-M   'P 1'
#
loop_
_entity.id
_entity.type
_entity.pdbx_description
1 polymer ?
#
loop_
_entity_poly.entity_id
_entity_poly.type
_entity_poly.pdbx_seq_one_letter_code
_entity_poly.pdbx_strand_id
1 'polypeptide(L)'
;MKKLWLNAGIVGSLSAAFGSILWSQKTNESNSSRTCSPLDSEPTSPYELQLVQVLFRHGARTPLKSIPNVLEGGSFAGQLTTLGMQQLYELGKRLRQRYIEDSPFLSPAFSPSEVYVRSTNIWRTIESAKCLVAGLFQQKQKGISINIYMDSANFCDSLSPSIYVVRLTVCVVCSHRWAESSTLPDIAADLRRIQEALGIAAQQVDFILIRDDMVAREVTVPHHDSYYYPQKYTGYF
;
A
#
# COMPACT_ATOMS: atom_id res chain seq x y z
N MET A 1 -9.49 16.89 66.19
CA MET A 1 -10.34 17.31 65.06
C MET A 1 -9.89 16.58 63.80
N LYS A 2 -10.87 15.97 63.12
CA LYS A 2 -10.95 15.37 61.77
C LYS A 2 -9.67 15.16 60.94
N LYS A 3 -9.48 13.88 60.56
CA LYS A 3 -8.70 13.34 59.43
C LYS A 3 -9.25 13.82 58.08
N LEU A 4 -8.41 13.97 57.04
CA LEU A 4 -8.37 13.10 55.82
C LEU A 4 -7.60 13.80 54.64
N TRP A 5 -6.51 13.17 54.14
CA TRP A 5 -6.29 12.67 52.75
C TRP A 5 -5.83 13.70 51.70
N LEU A 6 -4.97 13.41 50.72
CA LEU A 6 -4.04 12.31 50.44
C LEU A 6 -3.14 12.85 49.31
N ASN A 7 -1.81 12.72 49.41
CA ASN A 7 -0.91 12.93 48.27
C ASN A 7 -0.93 11.66 47.41
N ALA A 8 -1.36 11.78 46.15
CA ALA A 8 -1.32 10.70 45.19
C ALA A 8 0.13 10.48 44.73
N GLY A 9 0.74 9.39 45.20
CA GLY A 9 1.94 8.81 44.61
C GLY A 9 1.59 8.04 43.34
N ILE A 10 2.27 8.34 42.25
CA ILE A 10 2.26 7.51 41.04
C ILE A 10 3.27 6.37 41.27
N VAL A 11 2.76 5.21 41.63
CA VAL A 11 3.49 3.94 41.59
C VAL A 11 3.41 3.44 40.13
N GLY A 12 4.53 3.58 39.41
CA GLY A 12 4.71 2.93 38.13
C GLY A 12 4.88 1.43 38.33
N SER A 13 3.96 0.65 37.75
CA SER A 13 4.06 -0.80 37.64
C SER A 13 5.19 -1.17 36.68
N LEU A 14 6.30 -1.65 37.22
CA LEU A 14 7.29 -2.45 36.50
C LEU A 14 6.86 -3.91 36.61
N SER A 15 6.42 -4.50 35.49
CA SER A 15 6.29 -5.96 35.40
C SER A 15 6.66 -6.48 34.02
N ALA A 16 7.75 -7.26 34.05
CA ALA A 16 8.06 -8.49 33.31
C ALA A 16 7.90 -8.54 31.78
N ALA A 17 9.04 -8.55 31.09
CA ALA A 17 9.34 -9.51 30.03
C ALA A 17 10.86 -9.70 29.87
N PHE A 18 11.54 -10.14 30.93
CA PHE A 18 12.83 -10.82 30.81
C PHE A 18 12.53 -12.31 30.63
N GLY A 19 12.62 -12.81 29.41
CA GLY A 19 12.24 -14.18 29.07
C GLY A 19 12.97 -14.72 27.85
N SER A 20 14.23 -14.33 27.65
CA SER A 20 15.13 -14.96 26.69
C SER A 20 16.53 -14.80 27.26
N ILE A 21 17.15 -15.91 27.67
CA ILE A 21 18.53 -16.12 28.18
C ILE A 21 18.41 -16.95 29.47
N LEU A 22 18.25 -18.28 29.32
CA LEU A 22 18.69 -19.35 30.23
C LEU A 22 18.00 -20.67 29.87
N TRP A 23 18.43 -21.29 28.77
CA TRP A 23 18.63 -22.73 28.77
C TRP A 23 19.86 -23.05 27.93
N SER A 24 21.00 -22.94 28.60
CA SER A 24 22.32 -23.34 28.15
C SER A 24 22.49 -24.85 28.35
N GLN A 25 22.98 -25.53 27.30
CA GLN A 25 23.78 -26.75 27.27
C GLN A 25 23.69 -27.77 28.44
N LYS A 26 23.10 -28.94 28.14
CA LYS A 26 23.57 -30.31 28.49
C LYS A 26 22.51 -31.28 27.91
N THR A 27 22.81 -32.32 27.14
CA THR A 27 23.80 -33.39 27.34
C THR A 27 24.18 -34.08 26.03
N ASN A 28 25.41 -34.61 26.02
CA ASN A 28 26.01 -35.52 25.04
C ASN A 28 25.24 -36.83 24.79
N GLU A 29 25.43 -37.32 23.56
CA GLU A 29 25.53 -38.72 23.11
C GLU A 29 24.46 -39.75 23.52
N SER A 30 23.73 -40.22 22.51
CA SER A 30 23.62 -41.66 22.25
C SER A 30 23.32 -41.90 20.77
N ASN A 31 24.27 -42.53 20.06
CA ASN A 31 24.04 -43.16 18.76
C ASN A 31 23.01 -44.29 18.95
N SER A 32 21.87 -44.19 18.27
CA SER A 32 21.01 -45.34 18.03
C SER A 32 20.40 -45.21 16.64
N SER A 33 20.93 -46.00 15.70
CA SER A 33 20.28 -46.31 14.44
C SER A 33 18.82 -46.69 14.65
N ARG A 34 17.88 -45.98 14.02
CA ARG A 34 16.52 -46.48 13.78
C ARG A 34 16.04 -46.10 12.39
N THR A 35 15.64 -47.13 11.68
CA THR A 35 14.98 -47.19 10.39
C THR A 35 13.53 -46.67 10.48
N CYS A 36 13.08 -45.98 9.43
CA CYS A 36 11.71 -45.72 8.96
C CYS A 36 10.58 -45.31 9.93
N SER A 37 9.98 -44.14 9.71
CA SER A 37 8.52 -43.96 9.47
C SER A 37 8.26 -42.61 8.77
N PRO A 38 7.34 -42.52 7.79
CA PRO A 38 6.82 -41.24 7.32
C PRO A 38 5.51 -40.93 8.06
N LEU A 39 5.47 -39.87 8.86
CA LEU A 39 4.28 -39.13 9.29
C LEU A 39 4.71 -38.13 10.37
N ASP A 40 4.66 -36.85 10.04
CA ASP A 40 4.23 -35.82 11.00
C ASP A 40 3.45 -34.79 10.18
N SER A 41 2.13 -34.91 10.27
CA SER A 41 1.21 -33.85 9.88
C SER A 41 1.45 -32.67 10.82
N GLU A 42 2.01 -31.59 10.27
CA GLU A 42 2.09 -30.29 10.93
C GLU A 42 0.74 -29.97 11.61
N PRO A 43 0.73 -29.54 12.88
CA PRO A 43 -0.51 -29.23 13.58
C PRO A 43 -1.19 -28.06 12.86
N THR A 44 -2.25 -28.37 12.12
CA THR A 44 -3.09 -27.39 11.46
C THR A 44 -3.60 -26.42 12.52
N SER A 45 -3.37 -25.13 12.32
CA SER A 45 -3.85 -24.10 13.25
C SER A 45 -5.36 -24.28 13.50
N PRO A 46 -5.87 -24.10 14.72
CA PRO A 46 -7.30 -24.21 15.01
C PRO A 46 -8.14 -23.10 14.37
N TYR A 47 -7.52 -22.19 13.62
CA TYR A 47 -8.15 -21.06 12.99
C TYR A 47 -8.42 -21.35 11.51
N GLU A 48 -9.61 -20.97 11.06
CA GLU A 48 -10.03 -21.04 9.66
C GLU A 48 -10.14 -19.62 9.08
N LEU A 49 -9.57 -19.41 7.89
CA LEU A 49 -9.66 -18.13 7.19
C LEU A 49 -11.06 -17.96 6.59
N GLN A 50 -11.80 -16.95 7.07
CA GLN A 50 -13.17 -16.66 6.64
C GLN A 50 -13.28 -15.51 5.64
N LEU A 51 -12.45 -14.47 5.80
CA LEU A 51 -12.53 -13.25 5.00
C LEU A 51 -11.16 -12.59 4.86
N VAL A 52 -10.86 -12.10 3.66
CA VAL A 52 -9.67 -11.28 3.38
C VAL A 52 -10.11 -9.93 2.82
N GLN A 53 -9.58 -8.85 3.38
CA GLN A 53 -9.77 -7.49 2.87
C GLN A 53 -8.41 -6.90 2.52
N VAL A 54 -8.25 -6.43 1.28
CA VAL A 54 -7.00 -5.84 0.80
C VAL A 54 -7.26 -4.41 0.35
N LEU A 55 -6.70 -3.45 1.10
CA LEU A 55 -6.63 -2.05 0.69
C LEU A 55 -5.21 -1.78 0.16
N PHE A 56 -5.11 -1.26 -1.06
CA PHE A 56 -3.83 -0.99 -1.70
C PHE A 56 -3.85 0.34 -2.46
N ARG A 57 -2.68 0.96 -2.58
CA ARG A 57 -2.49 2.14 -3.42
C ARG A 57 -2.23 1.71 -4.87
N HIS A 58 -2.59 2.57 -5.81
CA HIS A 58 -2.16 2.45 -7.20
C HIS A 58 -0.63 2.28 -7.34
N GLY A 59 -0.20 1.72 -8.48
CA GLY A 59 1.23 1.52 -8.77
C GLY A 59 1.95 2.81 -9.13
N ALA A 60 3.23 2.68 -9.47
CA ALA A 60 4.05 3.76 -9.99
C ALA A 60 3.35 4.50 -11.14
N ARG A 61 3.38 5.83 -11.09
CA ARG A 61 2.71 6.71 -12.04
C ARG A 61 3.59 7.87 -12.44
N THR A 62 3.25 8.53 -13.55
CA THR A 62 3.81 9.84 -13.88
C THR A 62 3.45 10.87 -12.80
N PRO A 63 4.27 11.92 -12.63
CA PRO A 63 3.97 12.95 -11.64
C PRO A 63 2.69 13.71 -12.00
N LEU A 64 2.05 14.28 -10.99
CA LEU A 64 0.87 15.13 -11.15
C LEU A 64 1.25 16.50 -11.72
N LYS A 65 2.44 16.99 -11.38
CA LYS A 65 3.05 18.20 -11.91
C LYS A 65 4.56 17.96 -12.02
N SER A 66 5.13 18.21 -13.19
CA SER A 66 6.57 18.09 -13.39
C SER A 66 7.33 19.32 -12.94
N ILE A 67 8.56 19.10 -12.46
CA ILE A 67 9.42 20.17 -11.94
C ILE A 67 10.83 20.03 -12.56
N PRO A 68 11.21 20.84 -13.57
CA PRO A 68 10.46 21.93 -14.19
C PRO A 68 9.24 21.44 -15.01
N ASN A 69 8.29 22.34 -15.32
CA ASN A 69 6.90 22.13 -15.80
C ASN A 69 6.69 21.28 -17.08
N VAL A 70 7.69 20.56 -17.56
CA VAL A 70 7.63 19.73 -18.77
C VAL A 70 7.76 18.25 -18.38
N LEU A 71 6.71 17.48 -18.67
CA LEU A 71 6.79 16.02 -18.74
C LEU A 71 7.51 15.65 -20.03
N GLU A 72 8.73 15.15 -19.93
CA GLU A 72 9.44 14.62 -21.09
C GLU A 72 8.77 13.32 -21.59
N GLY A 73 8.72 13.12 -22.91
CA GLY A 73 8.24 11.87 -23.51
C GLY A 73 6.73 11.77 -23.78
N GLY A 74 5.97 12.87 -23.66
CA GLY A 74 4.59 12.96 -24.19
C GLY A 74 3.52 12.20 -23.41
N SER A 75 3.83 11.72 -22.20
CA SER A 75 2.85 11.07 -21.32
C SER A 75 2.01 12.11 -20.54
N PHE A 76 0.79 11.75 -20.15
CA PHE A 76 -0.05 12.62 -19.34
C PHE A 76 0.31 12.54 -17.85
N ALA A 77 0.03 13.62 -17.11
CA ALA A 77 0.23 13.67 -15.68
C ALA A 77 -0.65 12.65 -14.94
N GLY A 78 -0.11 12.05 -13.87
CA GLY A 78 -0.84 11.13 -12.99
C GLY A 78 -1.26 9.78 -13.59
N GLN A 79 -0.72 9.40 -14.75
CA GLN A 79 -1.01 8.15 -15.44
C GLN A 79 -0.21 6.98 -14.87
N LEU A 80 -0.85 5.81 -14.79
CA LEU A 80 -0.18 4.58 -14.36
C LEU A 80 0.89 4.19 -15.39
N THR A 81 2.09 3.89 -14.91
CA THR A 81 3.21 3.44 -15.77
C THR A 81 3.18 1.93 -15.97
N THR A 82 3.92 1.42 -16.94
CA THR A 82 4.13 -0.03 -17.14
C THR A 82 4.76 -0.70 -15.93
N LEU A 83 5.72 -0.03 -15.26
CA LEU A 83 6.26 -0.50 -13.99
C LEU A 83 5.18 -0.55 -12.91
N GLY A 84 4.31 0.45 -12.84
CA GLY A 84 3.17 0.46 -11.93
C GLY A 84 2.22 -0.72 -12.18
N MET A 85 1.94 -1.03 -13.44
CA MET A 85 1.15 -2.21 -13.81
C MET A 85 1.82 -3.50 -13.32
N GLN A 86 3.14 -3.65 -13.55
CA GLN A 86 3.91 -4.81 -13.10
C GLN A 86 3.92 -4.96 -11.58
N GLN A 87 4.09 -3.87 -10.83
CA GLN A 87 4.04 -3.88 -9.36
C GLN A 87 2.72 -4.47 -8.84
N LEU A 88 1.60 -4.11 -9.48
CA LEU A 88 0.29 -4.59 -9.07
C LEU A 88 0.03 -6.02 -9.52
N TYR A 89 0.52 -6.40 -10.70
CA TYR A 89 0.49 -7.77 -11.16
C TYR A 89 1.26 -8.70 -10.22
N GLU A 90 2.46 -8.30 -9.78
CA GLU A 90 3.25 -9.05 -8.79
C GLU A 90 2.62 -9.05 -7.39
N LEU A 91 1.93 -7.98 -6.99
CA LEU A 91 1.05 -8.03 -5.80
C LEU A 91 -0.04 -9.09 -5.97
N GLY A 92 -0.70 -9.15 -7.12
CA GLY A 92 -1.68 -10.18 -7.45
C GLY A 92 -1.11 -11.60 -7.34
N LYS A 93 0.09 -11.84 -7.89
CA LYS A 93 0.78 -13.14 -7.80
C LYS A 93 1.10 -13.53 -6.36
N ARG A 94 1.53 -12.60 -5.51
CA ARG A 94 1.75 -12.88 -4.08
C ARG A 94 0.47 -13.25 -3.35
N LEU A 95 -0.65 -12.59 -3.69
CA LEU A 95 -1.96 -12.93 -3.14
C LEU A 95 -2.43 -14.31 -3.63
N ARG A 96 -2.13 -14.67 -4.88
CA ARG A 96 -2.40 -15.99 -5.44
C ARG A 96 -1.66 -17.08 -4.69
N GLN A 97 -0.35 -16.91 -4.49
CA GLN A 97 0.46 -17.86 -3.74
C GLN A 97 -0.20 -18.13 -2.39
N ARG A 98 -0.53 -17.07 -1.65
CA ARG A 98 -1.07 -17.19 -0.29
C ARG A 98 -2.49 -17.76 -0.21
N TYR A 99 -3.40 -17.33 -1.09
CA TYR A 99 -4.85 -17.57 -0.93
C TYR A 99 -5.46 -18.52 -1.96
N ILE A 100 -4.65 -19.04 -2.89
CA ILE A 100 -5.06 -20.07 -3.86
C ILE A 100 -4.14 -21.28 -3.78
N GLU A 101 -2.82 -21.09 -3.68
CA GLU A 101 -1.84 -22.17 -3.81
C GLU A 101 -1.46 -22.77 -2.44
N ASP A 102 -1.01 -21.94 -1.50
CA ASP A 102 -0.62 -22.35 -0.15
C ASP A 102 -1.85 -22.71 0.71
N SER A 103 -2.93 -21.96 0.51
CA SER A 103 -4.22 -22.16 1.17
C SER A 103 -5.31 -22.01 0.12
N PRO A 104 -6.09 -23.06 -0.20
CA PRO A 104 -7.13 -23.02 -1.23
C PRO A 104 -8.39 -22.27 -0.76
N PHE A 105 -8.22 -21.01 -0.35
CA PHE A 105 -9.29 -20.13 0.13
C PHE A 105 -10.13 -19.56 -1.01
N LEU A 106 -9.50 -19.24 -2.15
CA LEU A 106 -10.16 -18.74 -3.36
C LEU A 106 -10.11 -19.75 -4.51
N SER A 107 -11.10 -19.69 -5.40
CA SER A 107 -11.06 -20.41 -6.68
C SER A 107 -9.85 -19.98 -7.52
N PRO A 108 -9.17 -20.90 -8.24
CA PRO A 108 -8.06 -20.54 -9.14
C PRO A 108 -8.42 -19.59 -10.29
N ALA A 109 -9.72 -19.49 -10.63
CA ALA A 109 -10.29 -18.60 -11.63
C ALA A 109 -11.25 -17.63 -10.94
N PHE A 110 -11.29 -16.37 -11.42
CA PHE A 110 -12.11 -15.31 -10.86
C PHE A 110 -13.60 -15.72 -10.82
N SER A 111 -14.22 -15.52 -9.65
CA SER A 111 -15.66 -15.71 -9.45
C SER A 111 -16.27 -14.46 -8.81
N PRO A 112 -17.29 -13.81 -9.43
CA PRO A 112 -17.98 -12.67 -8.84
C PRO A 112 -18.66 -12.97 -7.49
N SER A 113 -18.91 -14.24 -7.17
CA SER A 113 -19.49 -14.66 -5.90
C SER A 113 -18.49 -14.69 -4.74
N GLU A 114 -17.18 -14.80 -5.05
CA GLU A 114 -16.10 -14.89 -4.06
C GLU A 114 -15.36 -13.55 -3.91
N VAL A 115 -15.33 -12.74 -4.98
CA VAL A 115 -14.46 -11.56 -5.05
C VAL A 115 -15.28 -10.32 -5.38
N TYR A 116 -15.21 -9.34 -4.49
CA TYR A 116 -15.72 -8.00 -4.69
C TYR A 116 -14.57 -7.02 -4.90
N VAL A 117 -14.58 -6.27 -6.01
CA VAL A 117 -13.53 -5.31 -6.35
C VAL A 117 -14.10 -3.90 -6.41
N ARG A 118 -13.58 -2.99 -5.59
CA ARG A 118 -13.96 -1.58 -5.57
C ARG A 118 -12.74 -0.69 -5.78
N SER A 119 -12.90 0.37 -6.57
CA SER A 119 -11.87 1.39 -6.82
C SER A 119 -12.48 2.79 -6.71
N THR A 120 -11.65 3.78 -6.37
CA THR A 120 -11.98 5.19 -6.64
C THR A 120 -12.17 5.40 -8.14
N ASN A 121 -12.99 6.38 -8.55
CA ASN A 121 -13.21 6.70 -9.97
C ASN A 121 -12.04 7.52 -10.55
N ILE A 122 -10.85 6.93 -10.56
CA ILE A 122 -9.61 7.50 -11.10
C ILE A 122 -8.94 6.44 -11.98
N TRP A 123 -8.62 6.77 -13.24
CA TRP A 123 -8.05 5.82 -14.20
C TRP A 123 -6.88 5.00 -13.65
N ARG A 124 -5.90 5.63 -12.99
CA ARG A 124 -4.74 4.92 -12.43
C ARG A 124 -5.10 3.86 -11.38
N THR A 125 -6.17 4.07 -10.59
CA THR A 125 -6.59 3.11 -9.56
C THR A 125 -7.39 1.98 -10.18
N ILE A 126 -8.20 2.26 -11.19
CA ILE A 126 -8.96 1.26 -11.96
C ILE A 126 -7.99 0.31 -12.68
N GLU A 127 -7.00 0.86 -13.40
CA GLU A 127 -5.98 0.04 -14.09
C GLU A 127 -5.11 -0.73 -13.11
N SER A 128 -4.77 -0.15 -11.96
CA SER A 128 -4.07 -0.87 -10.88
C SER A 128 -4.86 -2.07 -10.36
N ALA A 129 -6.17 -1.91 -10.17
CA ALA A 129 -7.04 -3.00 -9.74
C ALA A 129 -7.13 -4.11 -10.80
N LYS A 130 -7.23 -3.75 -12.10
CA LYS A 130 -7.17 -4.72 -13.21
C LYS A 130 -5.88 -5.53 -13.19
N CYS A 131 -4.72 -4.86 -13.06
CA CYS A 131 -3.42 -5.53 -13.01
C CYS A 131 -3.30 -6.49 -11.82
N LEU A 132 -3.82 -6.11 -10.65
CA LEU A 132 -3.83 -6.98 -9.47
C LEU A 132 -4.70 -8.22 -9.70
N VAL A 133 -5.93 -8.05 -10.18
CA VAL A 133 -6.85 -9.16 -10.47
C VAL A 133 -6.26 -10.09 -11.54
N ALA A 134 -5.63 -9.52 -12.56
CA ALA A 134 -4.89 -10.27 -13.58
C ALA A 134 -3.77 -11.14 -12.99
N GLY A 135 -3.01 -10.62 -12.02
CA GLY A 135 -1.96 -11.39 -11.33
C GLY A 135 -2.51 -12.45 -10.38
N LEU A 136 -3.62 -12.15 -9.70
CA LEU A 136 -4.27 -13.06 -8.76
C LEU A 136 -4.88 -14.28 -9.47
N PHE A 137 -5.62 -14.05 -10.57
CA PHE A 137 -6.34 -15.11 -11.27
C PHE A 137 -5.69 -15.55 -12.58
N GLN A 138 -4.51 -15.01 -12.93
CA GLN A 138 -3.76 -15.39 -14.12
C GLN A 138 -4.60 -15.30 -15.41
N GLN A 139 -5.43 -14.26 -15.51
CA GLN A 139 -6.38 -14.05 -16.60
C GLN A 139 -7.40 -15.19 -16.81
N LYS A 140 -7.67 -15.98 -15.76
CA LYS A 140 -8.71 -17.02 -15.77
C LYS A 140 -9.95 -16.49 -15.06
N GLN A 141 -11.10 -16.54 -15.74
CA GLN A 141 -12.36 -16.08 -15.18
C GLN A 141 -13.51 -17.03 -15.49
N LYS A 142 -14.47 -17.12 -14.55
CA LYS A 142 -15.77 -17.75 -14.78
C LYS A 142 -16.74 -16.66 -15.22
N GLY A 143 -17.15 -16.68 -16.49
CA GLY A 143 -18.08 -15.69 -17.06
C GLY A 143 -17.43 -14.68 -18.01
N ILE A 144 -18.22 -13.70 -18.44
CA ILE A 144 -17.86 -12.81 -19.56
C ILE A 144 -17.03 -11.60 -19.10
N SER A 145 -17.26 -11.05 -17.90
CA SER A 145 -16.60 -9.80 -17.46
C SER A 145 -16.25 -9.77 -15.97
N ILE A 146 -15.18 -9.04 -15.65
CA ILE A 146 -14.79 -8.68 -14.28
C ILE A 146 -15.36 -7.30 -13.96
N ASN A 147 -16.27 -7.22 -12.98
CA ASN A 147 -16.89 -5.95 -12.60
C ASN A 147 -16.04 -5.25 -11.53
N ILE A 148 -15.62 -4.01 -11.83
CA ILE A 148 -14.98 -3.12 -10.85
C ILE A 148 -15.99 -2.04 -10.47
N TYR A 149 -16.39 -2.02 -9.20
CA TYR A 149 -17.35 -1.07 -8.69
C TYR A 149 -16.66 0.25 -8.34
N MET A 150 -17.32 1.36 -8.70
CA MET A 150 -16.85 2.71 -8.47
C MET A 150 -18.01 3.53 -7.94
N ASP A 151 -17.74 4.41 -6.97
CA ASP A 151 -18.70 5.41 -6.58
C ASP A 151 -18.62 6.61 -7.53
N SER A 152 -19.76 7.26 -7.76
CA SER A 152 -19.81 8.51 -8.51
C SER A 152 -18.93 9.55 -7.82
N ALA A 153 -18.12 10.29 -8.61
CA ALA A 153 -17.21 11.31 -8.09
C ALA A 153 -17.91 12.42 -7.28
N ASN A 154 -19.23 12.54 -7.42
CA ASN A 154 -20.09 13.50 -6.71
C ASN A 154 -20.64 12.96 -5.38
N PHE A 155 -20.39 11.70 -5.05
CA PHE A 155 -20.79 11.07 -3.80
C PHE A 155 -19.57 10.72 -2.95
N CYS A 156 -19.83 10.45 -1.67
CA CYS A 156 -18.84 10.06 -0.68
C CYS A 156 -18.01 8.86 -1.12
N ASP A 157 -16.90 9.08 -1.82
CA ASP A 157 -15.95 8.01 -2.08
C ASP A 157 -15.27 7.64 -0.75
N SER A 158 -15.83 6.67 -0.03
CA SER A 158 -15.31 6.26 1.29
C SER A 158 -13.86 5.73 1.26
N LEU A 159 -13.32 5.46 0.07
CA LEU A 159 -11.94 5.00 -0.13
C LEU A 159 -10.91 6.14 -0.14
N SER A 160 -11.36 7.38 -0.24
CA SER A 160 -10.53 8.57 -0.11
C SER A 160 -11.20 9.50 0.90
N PRO A 161 -10.47 10.27 1.72
CA PRO A 161 -11.10 11.37 2.43
C PRO A 161 -11.63 12.38 1.40
N SER A 162 -12.89 12.20 0.97
CA SER A 162 -13.55 13.10 0.03
C SER A 162 -13.69 14.45 0.72
N ILE A 163 -12.98 15.44 0.19
CA ILE A 163 -13.11 16.86 0.54
C ILE A 163 -14.56 17.35 0.56
N TYR A 164 -15.49 16.68 -0.12
CA TYR A 164 -16.91 17.03 -0.14
C TYR A 164 -17.70 16.49 1.05
N VAL A 165 -17.35 15.31 1.57
CA VAL A 165 -18.05 14.69 2.72
C VAL A 165 -17.42 15.14 4.02
N VAL A 166 -16.10 15.31 4.01
CA VAL A 166 -15.32 15.85 5.12
C VAL A 166 -15.24 17.39 5.05
N ARG A 167 -16.13 18.03 4.27
CA ARG A 167 -16.18 19.50 4.14
C ARG A 167 -16.61 20.20 5.42
N LEU A 168 -17.31 19.50 6.32
CA LEU A 168 -17.67 20.02 7.64
C LEU A 168 -16.59 19.83 8.70
N THR A 169 -15.73 18.81 8.60
CA THR A 169 -14.75 18.50 9.67
C THR A 169 -13.31 18.84 9.27
N VAL A 170 -12.85 18.48 8.06
CA VAL A 170 -11.46 18.78 7.62
C VAL A 170 -11.35 20.18 7.05
N CYS A 171 -12.34 20.65 6.29
CA CYS A 171 -12.33 22.04 5.81
C CYS A 171 -12.54 23.07 6.94
N VAL A 172 -13.36 22.78 7.95
CA VAL A 172 -13.62 23.74 9.04
C VAL A 172 -12.53 23.69 10.12
N VAL A 173 -12.03 22.50 10.50
CA VAL A 173 -11.04 22.37 11.60
C VAL A 173 -9.60 22.46 11.10
N CYS A 174 -9.31 22.00 9.88
CA CYS A 174 -7.94 21.83 9.43
C CYS A 174 -7.57 22.71 8.23
N SER A 175 -8.51 23.26 7.44
CA SER A 175 -8.14 24.01 6.22
C SER A 175 -7.19 25.18 6.48
N HIS A 176 -7.35 25.90 7.59
CA HIS A 176 -6.43 26.97 7.96
C HIS A 176 -5.03 26.42 8.27
N ARG A 177 -4.96 25.33 9.03
CA ARG A 177 -3.69 24.67 9.37
C ARG A 177 -3.01 24.04 8.15
N TRP A 178 -3.77 23.55 7.18
CA TRP A 178 -3.23 23.06 5.91
C TRP A 178 -2.70 24.22 5.06
N ALA A 179 -3.45 25.32 4.98
CA ALA A 179 -3.01 26.54 4.27
C ALA A 179 -1.75 27.16 4.90
N GLU A 180 -1.60 27.06 6.22
CA GLU A 180 -0.43 27.54 6.97
C GLU A 180 0.69 26.50 7.10
N SER A 181 0.50 25.27 6.65
CA SER A 181 1.48 24.21 6.86
C SER A 181 2.82 24.53 6.19
N SER A 182 2.79 25.15 5.01
CA SER A 182 3.96 25.62 4.27
C SER A 182 4.55 26.92 4.79
N THR A 183 3.85 27.65 5.67
CA THR A 183 4.31 28.92 6.25
C THR A 183 4.96 28.76 7.62
N LEU A 184 4.89 27.56 8.22
CA LEU A 184 5.58 27.26 9.47
C LEU A 184 7.10 27.50 9.32
N PRO A 185 7.78 28.18 10.28
CA PRO A 185 9.14 28.71 10.07
C PRO A 185 10.16 27.69 9.56
N ASP A 186 10.21 26.51 10.17
CA ASP A 186 11.15 25.45 9.79
C ASP A 186 10.81 24.84 8.44
N ILE A 187 9.51 24.62 8.18
CA ILE A 187 9.02 24.08 6.90
C ILE A 187 9.26 25.07 5.76
N ALA A 188 9.03 26.36 6.00
CA ALA A 188 9.29 27.42 5.04
C ALA A 188 10.79 27.61 4.79
N ALA A 189 11.64 27.43 5.81
CA ALA A 189 13.09 27.43 5.65
C ALA A 189 13.56 26.24 4.79
N ASP A 190 13.05 25.04 5.05
CA ASP A 190 13.33 23.85 4.24
C ASP A 190 12.85 23.99 2.81
N LEU A 191 11.66 24.55 2.59
CA LEU A 191 11.11 24.73 1.26
C LEU A 191 11.99 25.65 0.42
N ARG A 192 12.44 26.76 1.02
CA ARG A 192 13.37 27.69 0.38
C ARG A 192 14.68 27.02 0.03
N ARG A 193 15.28 26.24 0.95
CA ARG A 193 16.51 25.49 0.69
C ARG A 193 16.38 24.55 -0.49
N ILE A 194 15.26 23.81 -0.58
CA ILE A 194 15.01 22.88 -1.67
C ILE A 194 14.75 23.63 -2.99
N GLN A 195 13.96 24.71 -2.96
CA GLN A 195 13.71 25.53 -4.14
C GLN A 195 15.01 26.13 -4.71
N GLU A 196 15.88 26.64 -3.83
CA GLU A 196 17.22 27.14 -4.19
C GLU A 196 18.08 26.03 -4.80
N ALA A 197 18.14 24.85 -4.16
CA ALA A 197 18.92 23.71 -4.65
C ALA A 197 18.44 23.17 -6.00
N LEU A 198 17.13 23.23 -6.26
CA LEU A 198 16.51 22.80 -7.52
C LEU A 198 16.46 23.91 -8.58
N GLY A 199 16.85 25.15 -8.24
CA GLY A 199 16.80 26.30 -9.15
C GLY A 199 15.38 26.70 -9.56
N ILE A 200 14.37 26.46 -8.72
CA ILE A 200 12.95 26.74 -9.00
C ILE A 200 12.57 28.08 -8.35
N ALA A 201 11.93 28.97 -9.11
CA ALA A 201 11.41 30.21 -8.55
C ALA A 201 10.40 29.94 -7.43
N ALA A 202 10.45 30.72 -6.34
CA ALA A 202 9.72 30.51 -5.08
C ALA A 202 8.18 30.55 -5.17
N GLN A 203 7.58 30.62 -6.36
CA GLN A 203 6.13 30.62 -6.55
C GLN A 203 5.70 29.39 -7.36
N GLN A 204 4.67 28.71 -6.83
CA GLN A 204 3.88 27.60 -7.41
C GLN A 204 4.30 26.14 -7.15
N VAL A 205 5.14 25.82 -6.17
CA VAL A 205 5.39 24.42 -5.78
C VAL A 205 5.57 24.25 -4.27
N ASP A 206 4.80 23.34 -3.67
CA ASP A 206 4.91 22.92 -2.27
C ASP A 206 5.68 21.59 -2.13
N PHE A 207 5.94 21.16 -0.89
CA PHE A 207 6.60 19.88 -0.63
C PHE A 207 5.88 18.66 -1.22
N ILE A 208 4.55 18.72 -1.34
CA ILE A 208 3.76 17.60 -1.85
C ILE A 208 4.08 17.40 -3.32
N LEU A 209 4.09 18.47 -4.10
CA LEU A 209 4.41 18.45 -5.52
C LEU A 209 5.89 18.12 -5.77
N ILE A 210 6.81 18.68 -4.98
CA ILE A 210 8.24 18.33 -5.05
C ILE A 210 8.44 16.84 -4.82
N ARG A 211 7.87 16.32 -3.73
CA ARG A 211 7.98 14.89 -3.39
C ARG A 211 7.33 14.02 -4.45
N ASP A 212 6.18 14.42 -5.00
CA ASP A 212 5.50 13.68 -6.06
C ASP A 212 6.36 13.55 -7.32
N ASP A 213 6.96 14.65 -7.79
CA ASP A 213 7.85 14.65 -8.95
C ASP A 213 9.11 13.83 -8.71
N MET A 214 9.78 14.00 -7.56
CA MET A 214 10.99 13.25 -7.23
C MET A 214 10.74 11.74 -7.18
N VAL A 215 9.69 11.29 -6.47
CA VAL A 215 9.36 9.86 -6.36
C VAL A 215 8.93 9.29 -7.70
N ALA A 216 8.17 10.04 -8.51
CA ALA A 216 7.76 9.57 -9.82
C ALA A 216 8.96 9.40 -10.76
N ARG A 217 9.96 10.29 -10.69
CA ARG A 217 11.18 10.20 -11.48
C ARG A 217 12.07 9.05 -11.07
N GLU A 218 12.34 8.89 -9.78
CA GLU A 218 13.15 7.80 -9.24
C GLU A 218 12.68 6.44 -9.74
N VAL A 219 11.36 6.25 -9.79
CA VAL A 219 10.74 5.00 -10.20
C VAL A 219 10.69 4.83 -11.74
N THR A 220 10.83 5.91 -12.52
CA THR A 220 10.78 5.87 -13.99
C THR A 220 12.17 5.74 -14.64
N VAL A 221 13.25 6.06 -13.92
CA VAL A 221 14.61 5.86 -14.43
C VAL A 221 14.84 4.36 -14.63
N PRO A 222 15.09 3.88 -15.86
CA PRO A 222 15.47 2.50 -16.07
C PRO A 222 16.82 2.30 -15.39
N HIS A 223 16.88 1.42 -14.38
CA HIS A 223 18.15 0.77 -14.09
C HIS A 223 18.57 0.05 -15.38
N HIS A 224 19.79 0.29 -15.82
CA HIS A 224 20.33 -0.09 -17.15
C HIS A 224 20.23 -1.59 -17.51
N ASP A 225 19.67 -2.43 -16.65
CA ASP A 225 19.65 -3.90 -16.75
C ASP A 225 18.26 -4.52 -16.99
N SER A 226 17.16 -3.76 -17.16
CA SER A 226 15.83 -4.37 -17.31
C SER A 226 14.97 -3.78 -18.43
N TYR A 227 15.38 -3.99 -19.69
CA TYR A 227 14.47 -3.89 -20.82
C TYR A 227 13.56 -5.14 -20.87
N TYR A 228 12.58 -5.21 -19.98
CA TYR A 228 11.46 -6.12 -20.15
C TYR A 228 10.31 -5.32 -20.77
N TYR A 229 10.11 -5.45 -22.08
CA TYR A 229 8.88 -4.99 -22.72
C TYR A 229 7.73 -5.88 -22.20
N PRO A 230 6.77 -5.36 -21.41
CA PRO A 230 5.58 -6.13 -21.14
C PRO A 230 4.84 -6.36 -22.46
N GLN A 231 4.45 -7.61 -22.71
CA GLN A 231 3.57 -7.96 -23.81
C GLN A 231 2.37 -7.01 -23.80
N LYS A 232 2.02 -6.48 -24.98
CA LYS A 232 0.86 -5.60 -25.18
C LYS A 232 -0.35 -6.22 -24.47
N TYR A 233 -0.75 -5.65 -23.33
CA TYR A 233 -2.05 -5.93 -22.73
C TYR A 233 -3.07 -5.30 -23.67
N THR A 234 -3.50 -6.07 -24.67
CA THR A 234 -4.61 -5.69 -25.55
C THR A 234 -5.82 -5.51 -24.66
N GLY A 235 -6.19 -4.24 -24.45
CA GLY A 235 -7.27 -3.84 -23.58
C GLY A 235 -8.60 -4.36 -24.09
N TYR A 236 -9.01 -5.52 -23.58
CA TYR A 236 -10.40 -5.92 -23.41
C TYR A 236 -10.42 -6.75 -22.11
N PHE A 237 -10.89 -6.10 -21.04
CA PHE A 237 -11.35 -6.72 -19.81
C PHE A 237 -12.88 -6.69 -19.80
#